data_AF-A0A1F8B982-F1
#
_entry.id   AF-A0A1F8B982-F1
#
_cell.length_a   1.000
_cell.length_b   1.000
_cell.length_c   1.000
_cell.angle_alpha   90.00
_cell.angle_beta   90.00
_cell.angle_gamma   90.00
#
_symmetry.space_group_name_H-M   'P 1'
#
loop_
_entity.id
_entity.type
_entity.pdbx_description
1 polymer ?
#
loop_
_entity_poly.entity_id
_entity_poly.type
_entity_poly.pdbx_seq_one_letter_code
_entity_poly.pdbx_strand_id
1 'polypeptide(L)'
;MKKKKLELLSRKIIAFNKARGWLPTSQDIAKSIVIEAAELLEKFQWDASGKYSQDKEAKNWEEVGEEVADVFWYLVSFCNSVNINLPNVIEHKIEKNELKYPEAMFKGKHNDKFYKSQKRKYREARKK
;
A
#
# COMPACT_ATOMS: atom_id res chain seq x y z
N MET A 1 7.96 -13.33 -15.28
CA MET A 1 7.00 -12.53 -16.09
C MET A 1 6.25 -11.45 -15.30
N LYS A 2 5.67 -11.72 -14.11
CA LYS A 2 4.89 -10.73 -13.34
C LYS A 2 5.68 -9.49 -12.87
N LYS A 3 6.95 -9.64 -12.42
CA LYS A 3 7.82 -8.49 -12.03
C LYS A 3 7.91 -7.41 -13.13
N LYS A 4 7.98 -7.81 -14.41
CA LYS A 4 8.06 -6.88 -15.55
C LYS A 4 6.75 -6.11 -15.78
N LYS A 5 5.59 -6.60 -15.32
CA LYS A 5 4.28 -5.98 -15.58
C LYS A 5 4.05 -4.73 -14.73
N LEU A 6 4.35 -4.76 -13.44
CA LEU A 6 4.17 -3.60 -12.55
C LEU A 6 5.12 -2.46 -12.91
N GLU A 7 6.38 -2.78 -13.20
CA GLU A 7 7.36 -1.77 -13.64
C GLU A 7 6.95 -1.12 -14.97
N LEU A 8 6.38 -1.90 -15.90
CA LEU A 8 5.81 -1.39 -17.14
C LEU A 8 4.59 -0.48 -16.88
N LEU A 9 3.71 -0.86 -15.97
CA LEU A 9 2.55 -0.03 -15.59
C LEU A 9 3.00 1.28 -14.94
N SER A 10 3.97 1.25 -14.03
CA SER A 10 4.53 2.47 -13.43
C SER A 10 5.11 3.40 -14.49
N ARG A 11 5.82 2.86 -15.49
CA ARG A 11 6.31 3.66 -16.63
C ARG A 11 5.17 4.25 -17.47
N LYS A 12 4.09 3.50 -17.71
CA LYS A 12 2.90 4.00 -18.42
C LYS A 12 2.21 5.14 -17.68
N ILE A 13 2.07 5.03 -16.37
CA ILE A 13 1.50 6.09 -15.49
C ILE A 13 2.33 7.37 -15.62
N ILE A 14 3.65 7.27 -15.46
CA ILE A 14 4.56 8.42 -15.55
C ILE A 14 4.49 9.07 -16.94
N ALA A 15 4.50 8.25 -18.00
CA ALA A 15 4.36 8.74 -19.38
C ALA A 15 3.01 9.42 -19.62
N PHE A 16 1.92 8.87 -19.08
CA PHE A 16 0.58 9.43 -19.19
C PHE A 16 0.50 10.82 -18.55
N ASN A 17 1.01 10.97 -17.33
CA ASN A 17 1.02 12.24 -16.61
C ASN A 17 1.88 13.27 -17.36
N LYS A 18 3.08 12.87 -17.81
CA LYS A 18 3.99 13.74 -18.56
C LYS A 18 3.36 14.23 -19.87
N ALA A 19 2.68 13.36 -20.61
CA ALA A 19 2.04 13.71 -21.88
C ALA A 19 0.92 14.77 -21.73
N ARG A 20 0.36 14.93 -20.52
CA ARG A 20 -0.71 15.89 -20.21
C ARG A 20 -0.22 17.13 -19.46
N GLY A 21 1.08 17.23 -19.17
CA GLY A 21 1.60 18.28 -18.31
C GLY A 21 1.04 18.24 -16.89
N TRP A 22 0.54 17.07 -16.45
CA TRP A 22 0.03 16.88 -15.10
C TRP A 22 1.20 16.78 -14.13
N LEU A 23 1.66 17.94 -13.69
CA LEU A 23 2.78 18.13 -12.77
C LEU A 23 2.30 18.73 -11.44
N PRO A 24 1.38 18.06 -10.71
CA PRO A 24 1.00 18.50 -9.38
C PRO A 24 2.21 18.47 -8.43
N THR A 25 2.15 19.29 -7.38
CA THR A 25 3.21 19.27 -6.36
C THR A 25 3.23 17.92 -5.63
N SER A 26 4.36 17.53 -5.05
CA SER A 26 4.44 16.31 -4.24
C SER A 26 3.46 16.32 -3.05
N GLN A 27 3.13 17.50 -2.53
CA GLN A 27 2.13 17.67 -1.48
C GLN A 27 0.73 17.36 -1.98
N ASP A 28 0.38 17.79 -3.19
CA ASP A 28 -0.94 17.52 -3.77
C ASP A 28 -1.10 16.04 -4.11
N ILE A 29 -0.06 15.41 -4.66
CA ILE A 29 -0.07 13.96 -4.88
C ILE A 29 -0.23 13.19 -3.56
N ALA A 30 0.43 13.63 -2.48
CA ALA A 30 0.29 12.99 -1.17
C ALA A 30 -1.14 13.12 -0.62
N LYS A 31 -1.84 14.24 -0.87
CA LYS A 31 -3.26 14.40 -0.53
C LYS A 31 -4.12 13.44 -1.35
N SER A 32 -3.88 13.33 -2.67
CA SER A 32 -4.61 12.40 -3.53
C SER A 32 -4.50 10.96 -3.04
N ILE A 33 -3.32 10.50 -2.61
CA ILE A 33 -3.18 9.15 -2.01
C ILE A 33 -4.17 8.92 -0.86
N VAL A 34 -4.38 9.92 -0.01
CA VAL A 34 -5.32 9.81 1.13
C VAL A 34 -6.77 9.85 0.66
N ILE A 35 -7.08 10.65 -0.36
CA ILE A 35 -8.43 10.75 -0.96
C ILE A 35 -8.81 9.39 -1.56
N GLU A 36 -8.00 8.84 -2.45
CA GLU A 36 -8.31 7.54 -3.08
C GLU A 36 -8.33 6.38 -2.07
N ALA A 37 -7.49 6.46 -1.02
CA ALA A 37 -7.54 5.48 0.06
C ALA A 37 -8.84 5.59 0.89
N ALA A 38 -9.44 6.78 0.97
CA ALA A 38 -10.74 6.99 1.59
C ALA A 38 -11.88 6.50 0.70
N GLU A 39 -11.80 6.69 -0.62
CA GLU A 39 -12.76 6.12 -1.59
C GLU A 39 -12.72 4.59 -1.55
N LEU A 40 -11.52 4.00 -1.49
CA LEU A 40 -11.36 2.57 -1.25
C LEU A 40 -12.02 2.12 0.07
N LEU A 41 -11.86 2.90 1.14
CA LEU A 41 -12.47 2.61 2.44
C LEU A 41 -14.00 2.70 2.38
N GLU A 42 -14.54 3.66 1.64
CA GLU A 42 -15.99 3.86 1.45
C GLU A 42 -16.67 2.61 0.91
N LYS A 43 -16.01 1.86 0.01
CA LYS A 43 -16.53 0.57 -0.51
C LYS A 43 -16.79 -0.48 0.59
N PHE A 44 -16.32 -0.25 1.82
CA PHE A 44 -16.51 -1.13 2.97
C PHE A 44 -17.30 -0.49 4.11
N GLN A 45 -17.72 0.78 3.99
CA GLN A 45 -18.31 1.55 5.11
C GLN A 45 -19.54 0.89 5.75
N TRP A 46 -20.39 0.23 4.95
CA TRP A 46 -21.65 -0.37 5.39
C TRP A 46 -21.60 -1.90 5.49
N ASP A 47 -20.43 -2.51 5.29
CA ASP A 47 -20.24 -3.96 5.37
C ASP A 47 -20.12 -4.41 6.83
N ALA A 48 -21.27 -4.54 7.49
CA ALA A 48 -21.37 -4.93 8.90
C ALA A 48 -20.94 -6.38 9.17
N SER A 49 -20.75 -7.19 8.12
CA SER A 49 -20.43 -8.60 8.27
C SER A 49 -19.05 -8.85 8.87
N GLY A 50 -18.12 -7.88 8.70
CA GLY A 50 -16.69 -8.04 9.04
C GLY A 50 -16.04 -9.24 8.34
N LYS A 51 -16.76 -9.90 7.43
CA LYS A 51 -16.36 -11.11 6.73
C LYS A 51 -16.14 -10.72 5.28
N TYR A 52 -14.88 -10.65 4.91
CA TYR A 52 -14.46 -10.65 3.52
C TYR A 52 -14.94 -11.96 2.88
N SER A 53 -16.13 -11.97 2.27
CA SER A 53 -16.55 -13.06 1.39
C SER A 53 -16.24 -12.65 -0.05
N GLN A 54 -15.44 -13.46 -0.74
CA GLN A 54 -15.37 -13.37 -2.20
C GLN A 54 -16.68 -13.79 -2.87
N ASP A 55 -17.65 -14.32 -2.12
CA ASP A 55 -18.99 -14.61 -2.60
C ASP A 55 -19.67 -13.31 -3.04
N LYS A 56 -20.00 -13.30 -4.34
CA LYS A 56 -19.96 -12.17 -5.27
C LYS A 56 -21.21 -11.30 -5.29
N GLU A 57 -22.21 -11.57 -4.46
CA GLU A 57 -23.57 -11.11 -4.77
C GLU A 57 -23.89 -9.69 -4.27
N ALA A 58 -23.05 -9.09 -3.42
CA ALA A 58 -23.33 -7.76 -2.84
C ALA A 58 -22.26 -6.68 -3.08
N LYS A 59 -21.05 -7.00 -3.54
CA LYS A 59 -19.93 -6.05 -3.62
C LYS A 59 -19.42 -5.90 -5.05
N ASN A 60 -19.44 -4.66 -5.56
CA ASN A 60 -18.91 -4.33 -6.88
C ASN A 60 -17.37 -4.35 -6.85
N TRP A 61 -16.77 -5.50 -7.15
CA TRP A 61 -15.31 -5.67 -7.18
C TRP A 61 -14.62 -4.88 -8.29
N GLU A 62 -15.36 -4.47 -9.32
CA GLU A 62 -14.83 -3.57 -10.36
C GLU A 62 -14.53 -2.21 -9.76
N GLU A 63 -15.50 -1.60 -9.07
CA GLU A 63 -15.31 -0.33 -8.35
C GLU A 63 -14.18 -0.41 -7.32
N VAL A 64 -14.12 -1.48 -6.51
CA VAL A 64 -12.99 -1.67 -5.58
C VAL A 64 -11.65 -1.73 -6.32
N GLY A 65 -11.64 -2.34 -7.51
CA GLY A 65 -10.46 -2.42 -8.38
C GLY A 65 -9.99 -1.06 -8.87
N GLU A 66 -10.93 -0.16 -9.22
CA GLU A 66 -10.63 1.22 -9.62
C GLU A 66 -9.96 1.99 -8.47
N GLU A 67 -10.53 1.98 -7.26
CA GLU A 67 -9.92 2.70 -6.11
C GLU A 67 -8.52 2.16 -5.75
N VAL A 68 -8.32 0.84 -5.87
CA VAL A 68 -7.00 0.24 -5.68
C VAL A 68 -6.01 0.70 -6.75
N ALA A 69 -6.49 0.84 -8.00
CA ALA A 69 -5.67 1.34 -9.10
C ALA A 69 -5.30 2.82 -8.89
N ASP A 70 -6.21 3.64 -8.39
CA ASP A 70 -5.98 5.07 -8.15
C ASP A 70 -5.01 5.31 -6.98
N VAL A 71 -5.13 4.56 -5.89
CA VAL A 71 -4.12 4.56 -4.81
C VAL A 71 -2.73 4.20 -5.36
N PHE A 72 -2.64 3.18 -6.23
CA PHE A 72 -1.38 2.80 -6.84
C PHE A 72 -0.86 3.87 -7.82
N TRP A 73 -1.75 4.49 -8.60
CA TRP A 73 -1.43 5.55 -9.56
C TRP A 73 -0.75 6.74 -8.87
N TYR A 74 -1.36 7.24 -7.80
CA TYR A 74 -0.81 8.36 -7.05
C TYR A 74 0.43 7.97 -6.25
N LEU A 75 0.53 6.74 -5.73
CA LEU A 75 1.75 6.27 -5.08
C LEU A 75 2.95 6.23 -6.04
N VAL A 76 2.76 5.72 -7.25
CA VAL A 76 3.79 5.73 -8.31
C VAL A 76 4.15 7.16 -8.68
N SER A 77 3.14 8.01 -8.89
CA SER A 77 3.33 9.42 -9.26
C SER A 77 4.10 10.18 -8.18
N PHE A 78 3.82 9.91 -6.91
CA PHE A 78 4.52 10.50 -5.77
C PHE A 78 5.98 10.07 -5.76
N CYS A 79 6.25 8.76 -5.86
CA CYS A 79 7.61 8.26 -5.87
C CYS A 79 8.43 8.87 -7.01
N ASN A 80 7.84 9.02 -8.19
CA ASN A 80 8.47 9.69 -9.32
C ASN A 80 8.74 11.18 -9.05
N SER A 81 7.82 11.91 -8.42
CA SER A 81 7.99 13.35 -8.17
C SER A 81 9.08 13.68 -7.13
N VAL A 82 9.38 12.74 -6.22
CA VAL A 82 10.43 12.90 -5.19
C VAL A 82 11.64 11.99 -5.37
N ASN A 83 11.79 11.36 -6.54
CA ASN A 83 12.90 10.46 -6.88
C ASN A 83 13.07 9.26 -5.94
N ILE A 84 11.97 8.71 -5.43
CA ILE A 84 11.98 7.47 -4.64
C ILE A 84 11.94 6.27 -5.59
N ASN A 85 12.94 5.39 -5.47
CA ASN A 85 12.90 4.06 -6.08
C ASN A 85 11.98 3.14 -5.25
N LEU A 86 10.71 3.05 -5.67
CA LEU A 86 9.68 2.30 -4.96
C LEU A 86 10.04 0.82 -4.73
N PRO A 87 10.52 0.04 -5.73
CA PRO A 87 11.00 -1.32 -5.51
C PRO A 87 12.05 -1.42 -4.39
N ASN A 88 13.10 -0.61 -4.43
CA ASN A 88 14.18 -0.67 -3.44
C ASN A 88 13.67 -0.31 -2.03
N VAL A 89 12.79 0.69 -1.91
CA VAL A 89 12.21 1.07 -0.61
C VAL A 89 11.32 -0.04 -0.05
N ILE A 90 10.56 -0.74 -0.90
CA ILE A 90 9.75 -1.89 -0.50
C ILE A 90 10.65 -3.06 -0.05
N GLU A 91 11.71 -3.38 -0.79
CA GLU A 91 12.67 -4.44 -0.43
C GLU A 91 13.29 -4.17 0.95
N HIS A 92 13.82 -2.97 1.17
CA HIS A 92 14.33 -2.56 2.49
C HIS A 92 13.25 -2.59 3.59
N LYS A 93 11.99 -2.29 3.24
CA LYS A 93 10.88 -2.34 4.19
C LYS A 93 10.52 -3.78 4.57
N ILE A 94 10.60 -4.72 3.65
CA ILE A 94 10.43 -6.15 3.89
C ILE A 94 11.51 -6.64 4.85
N GLU A 95 12.79 -6.38 4.57
CA GLU A 95 13.90 -6.76 5.46
C GLU A 95 13.72 -6.21 6.89
N LYS A 96 13.34 -4.92 7.01
CA LYS A 96 13.03 -4.31 8.31
C LYS A 96 11.85 -4.98 9.00
N ASN A 97 10.86 -5.44 8.25
CA ASN A 97 9.71 -6.15 8.79
C ASN A 97 10.06 -7.57 9.22
N GLU A 98 10.92 -8.28 8.48
CA GLU A 98 11.45 -9.61 8.87
C GLU A 98 12.20 -9.53 10.20
N LEU A 99 13.06 -8.52 10.37
CA LEU A 99 13.75 -8.30 11.65
C LEU A 99 12.77 -7.96 12.78
N LYS A 100 11.72 -7.20 12.47
CA LYS A 100 10.73 -6.76 13.46
C LYS A 100 9.76 -7.87 13.83
N TYR A 101 9.40 -8.72 12.87
CA TYR A 101 8.39 -9.75 12.96
C TYR A 101 8.89 -11.04 12.26
N PRO A 102 9.89 -11.75 12.82
CA PRO A 102 10.44 -12.95 12.21
C PRO A 102 9.39 -14.05 12.00
N GLU A 103 9.46 -14.82 10.91
CA GLU A 103 8.51 -15.91 10.61
C GLU A 103 8.33 -16.90 11.78
N ALA A 104 9.41 -17.24 12.49
CA ALA A 104 9.37 -18.13 13.65
C ALA A 104 8.42 -17.62 14.75
N MET A 105 8.21 -16.31 14.85
CA MET A 105 7.25 -15.71 15.77
C MET A 105 5.81 -16.03 15.40
N PHE A 106 5.50 -16.40 14.15
CA PHE A 106 4.14 -16.65 13.69
C PHE A 106 3.75 -18.12 13.75
N LYS A 107 4.65 -19.02 14.17
CA LYS A 107 4.34 -20.42 14.43
C LYS A 107 3.54 -20.55 15.74
N GLY A 108 2.22 -20.35 15.69
CA GLY A 108 1.32 -20.46 16.85
C GLY A 108 0.14 -19.49 16.84
N LYS A 109 -0.62 -19.41 17.94
CA LYS A 109 -1.69 -18.42 18.11
C LYS A 109 -1.12 -17.09 18.58
N HIS A 110 -1.38 -16.02 17.84
CA HIS A 110 -0.95 -14.66 18.16
C HIS A 110 -2.16 -13.76 18.40
N ASN A 111 -2.02 -12.79 19.30
CA ASN A 111 -3.05 -11.79 19.59
C ASN A 111 -2.43 -10.38 19.60
N ASP A 112 -3.27 -9.36 19.70
CA ASP A 112 -2.83 -7.96 19.72
C ASP A 112 -1.76 -7.65 20.77
N LYS A 113 -1.80 -8.31 21.94
CA LYS A 113 -0.80 -8.10 23.00
C LYS A 113 0.58 -8.59 22.56
N PHE A 114 0.64 -9.74 21.88
CA PHE A 114 1.86 -10.26 21.28
C PHE A 114 2.48 -9.25 20.30
N TYR A 115 1.71 -8.77 19.33
CA TYR A 115 2.16 -7.80 18.33
C TYR A 115 2.65 -6.47 18.94
N LYS A 116 1.92 -5.93 19.92
CA LYS A 116 2.29 -4.70 20.63
C LYS A 116 3.60 -4.87 21.40
N SER A 117 3.78 -6.02 22.06
CA SER A 117 5.01 -6.32 22.81
C SER A 117 6.25 -6.37 21.91
N GLN A 118 6.12 -7.01 20.75
CA GLN A 118 7.22 -7.14 19.79
C GLN A 118 7.57 -5.79 19.15
N LYS A 119 6.55 -5.01 18.79
CA LYS A 119 6.73 -3.64 18.27
C LYS A 119 7.47 -2.75 19.27
N ARG A 120 7.23 -2.91 20.58
CA ARG A 120 7.97 -2.20 21.64
C ARG A 120 9.44 -2.63 21.70
N LYS A 121 9.71 -3.95 21.81
CA LYS A 121 11.08 -4.49 21.87
C LYS A 121 11.94 -4.04 20.69
N TYR A 122 11.40 -4.12 19.47
CA TYR A 122 12.09 -3.65 18.27
C TYR A 122 12.43 -2.15 18.30
N ARG A 123 11.51 -1.32 18.82
CA ARG A 123 11.74 0.13 18.96
C ARG A 123 12.80 0.46 19.99
N GLU A 124 12.84 -0.27 21.10
CA GLU A 124 13.86 -0.12 22.15
C GLU A 124 15.24 -0.53 21.65
N ALA A 125 15.33 -1.64 20.91
CA ALA A 125 16.60 -2.11 20.33
C ALA A 125 17.19 -1.14 19.30
N ARG A 126 16.36 -0.37 18.59
CA ARG A 126 16.80 0.66 17.61
C ARG A 126 17.27 1.99 18.23
N LYS A 127 17.04 2.19 19.53
CA LYS A 127 17.47 3.40 20.25
C LYS A 127 18.86 3.25 20.87
N LYS A 128 19.41 2.03 20.91
CA LYS A 128 20.79 1.73 21.29
C LYS A 128 21.66 1.74 20.04
#